data_AF-A0ABD3AKE6-F1
#
_entry.id   AF-A0ABD3AKE6-F1
#
_cell.length_a   1.000
_cell.length_b   1.000
_cell.length_c   1.000
_cell.angle_alpha   90.00
_cell.angle_beta   90.00
_cell.angle_gamma   90.00
#
_symmetry.space_group_name_H-M   'P 1'
#
loop_
_entity.id
_entity.type
_entity.pdbx_description
1 polymer ?
#
loop_
_entity_poly.entity_id
_entity_poly.type
_entity_poly.pdbx_seq_one_letter_code
_entity_poly.pdbx_strand_id
1 'polypeptide(L)'
;MPCLDISTNVNLDRVDLDPIFSEATKTVAAIIGKPETYVMIVFKGSVPMSFGGTEQLTAYGDLVSIGGLNPDVNKKLNAAISNIIETKLNVPKS
;
A
#
# COMPACT_ATOMS: atom_id res chain seq x y z
N MET A 1 -6.10 12.37 8.79
CA MET A 1 -6.77 11.11 8.53
C MET A 1 -6.38 10.59 7.14
N PRO A 2 -5.20 9.96 7.01
CA PRO A 2 -4.83 9.21 5.82
C PRO A 2 -5.57 7.87 5.74
N CYS A 3 -5.98 7.45 4.54
CA CYS A 3 -6.48 6.11 4.26
C CYS A 3 -5.74 5.56 3.04
N LEU A 4 -5.07 4.42 3.21
CA LEU A 4 -4.43 3.66 2.14
C LEU A 4 -5.27 2.42 1.84
N ASP A 5 -5.87 2.37 0.67
CA ASP A 5 -6.64 1.22 0.18
C ASP A 5 -5.84 0.49 -0.89
N ILE A 6 -5.50 -0.77 -0.62
CA ILE A 6 -4.71 -1.62 -1.51
C ILE A 6 -5.54 -2.80 -1.99
N SER A 7 -5.48 -3.07 -3.29
CA SER A 7 -6.02 -4.26 -3.94
C SER A 7 -4.90 -5.01 -4.66
N THR A 8 -4.87 -6.33 -4.54
CA THR A 8 -3.90 -7.21 -5.20
C THR A 8 -4.53 -8.53 -5.63
N ASN A 9 -3.99 -9.13 -6.69
CA ASN A 9 -4.34 -10.48 -7.12
C ASN A 9 -3.62 -11.59 -6.31
N VAL A 10 -2.75 -11.23 -5.38
CA VAL A 10 -2.14 -12.18 -4.44
C VAL A 10 -3.22 -12.77 -3.53
N ASN A 11 -3.22 -14.09 -3.36
CA ASN A 11 -4.03 -14.75 -2.33
C ASN A 11 -3.42 -14.52 -0.95
N LEU A 12 -4.21 -13.97 -0.02
CA LEU A 12 -3.77 -13.57 1.31
C LEU A 12 -4.16 -14.55 2.43
N ASP A 13 -4.87 -15.64 2.14
CA ASP A 13 -5.42 -16.56 3.16
C ASP A 13 -4.35 -17.14 4.11
N ARG A 14 -3.09 -17.17 3.66
CA ARG A 14 -1.93 -17.70 4.41
C ARG A 14 -0.83 -16.65 4.64
N VAL A 15 -1.12 -15.39 4.36
CA VAL A 15 -0.17 -14.29 4.56
C VAL A 15 -0.43 -13.67 5.92
N ASP A 16 0.62 -13.53 6.72
CA ASP A 16 0.55 -12.72 7.94
C ASP A 16 0.51 -11.23 7.55
N LEU A 17 -0.66 -10.62 7.74
CA LEU A 17 -0.90 -9.23 7.36
C LEU A 17 -0.48 -8.24 8.45
N ASP A 18 -0.29 -8.67 9.70
CA ASP A 18 0.03 -7.77 10.81
C ASP A 18 1.34 -6.98 10.57
N PRO A 19 2.43 -7.60 10.07
CA PRO A 19 3.64 -6.86 9.70
C PRO A 19 3.39 -5.84 8.58
N ILE A 20 2.52 -6.16 7.60
CA ILE A 20 2.18 -5.27 6.49
C ILE A 20 1.42 -4.06 7.04
N PHE A 21 0.40 -4.29 7.87
CA PHE A 21 -0.40 -3.23 8.48
C PHE A 21 0.44 -2.32 9.38
N SER A 22 1.27 -2.90 10.25
CA SER A 22 2.15 -2.12 11.14
C SER A 22 3.14 -1.26 10.35
N GLU A 23 3.81 -1.85 9.34
CA GLU A 23 4.82 -1.15 8.56
C GLU A 23 4.21 -0.06 7.65
N ALA A 24 3.09 -0.36 7.00
CA ALA A 24 2.36 0.60 6.18
C ALA A 24 1.83 1.78 7.04
N THR A 25 1.28 1.49 8.22
CA THR A 25 0.76 2.51 9.14
C THR A 25 1.86 3.49 9.56
N LYS A 26 3.00 2.98 10.03
CA LYS A 26 4.17 3.78 10.41
C LYS A 26 4.70 4.62 9.24
N THR A 27 4.80 3.99 8.07
CA THR A 27 5.32 4.63 6.86
C THR A 27 4.44 5.79 6.39
N VAL A 28 3.13 5.56 6.28
CA VAL A 28 2.16 6.59 5.87
C VAL A 28 2.13 7.73 6.88
N ALA A 29 2.10 7.41 8.18
CA ALA A 29 2.13 8.40 9.26
C ALA A 29 3.39 9.28 9.18
N ALA A 30 4.56 8.67 9.07
CA ALA A 30 5.84 9.37 9.02
C ALA A 30 5.98 10.26 7.78
N ILE A 31 5.61 9.75 6.59
CA ILE A 31 5.79 10.50 5.34
C ILE A 31 4.79 11.66 5.22
N ILE A 32 3.53 11.47 5.62
CA ILE A 32 2.51 12.53 5.57
C ILE A 32 2.65 13.50 6.75
N GLY A 33 3.26 13.08 7.85
CA GLY A 33 3.41 13.88 9.07
C GLY A 33 2.13 13.93 9.90
N LYS A 34 1.44 12.80 10.04
CA LYS A 34 0.23 12.67 10.87
C LYS A 34 0.36 11.52 11.87
N PRO A 35 -0.27 11.60 13.05
CA PRO A 35 -0.25 10.50 14.02
C PRO A 35 -0.75 9.18 13.41
N GLU A 36 -0.11 8.07 13.78
CA GLU A 36 -0.49 6.71 13.37
C GLU A 36 -1.94 6.38 13.71
N THR A 37 -2.46 6.92 14.82
CA THR A 37 -3.85 6.76 15.27
C THR A 37 -4.90 7.29 14.27
N TYR A 38 -4.48 8.09 13.27
CA TYR A 38 -5.35 8.59 12.22
C TYR A 38 -5.20 7.87 10.88
N VAL A 39 -4.31 6.87 10.80
CA VAL A 39 -4.06 6.13 9.57
C VAL A 39 -4.95 4.91 9.53
N MET A 40 -5.68 4.78 8.43
CA MET A 40 -6.45 3.59 8.09
C MET A 40 -5.77 2.87 6.93
N ILE A 41 -5.65 1.55 7.03
CA ILE A 41 -5.15 0.70 5.94
C ILE A 41 -6.25 -0.31 5.61
N VAL A 42 -6.60 -0.42 4.33
CA VAL A 42 -7.49 -1.44 3.78
C VAL A 42 -6.67 -2.32 2.85
N PHE A 43 -6.80 -3.64 2.99
CA PHE A 43 -6.00 -4.59 2.22
C PHE A 43 -6.88 -5.70 1.66
N LYS A 44 -7.03 -5.72 0.33
CA LYS A 44 -7.90 -6.64 -0.42
C LYS A 44 -7.05 -7.58 -1.26
N GLY A 45 -7.09 -8.86 -0.92
CA GLY A 45 -6.45 -9.94 -1.67
C GLY A 45 -7.39 -10.62 -2.64
N SER A 46 -6.83 -11.52 -3.46
CA SER A 46 -7.57 -12.38 -4.40
C SER A 46 -8.49 -11.59 -5.34
N VAL A 47 -8.14 -10.34 -5.66
CA VAL A 47 -8.88 -9.48 -6.59
C VAL A 47 -8.44 -9.82 -8.02
N PRO A 48 -9.34 -10.14 -8.96
CA PRO A 48 -8.98 -10.30 -10.37
C PRO A 48 -8.40 -9.00 -10.92
N MET A 49 -7.16 -9.04 -11.41
CA MET A 49 -6.44 -7.86 -11.90
C MET A 49 -5.62 -8.18 -13.15
N SER A 50 -5.59 -7.25 -14.10
CA SER A 50 -4.70 -7.27 -15.25
C SER A 50 -3.93 -5.95 -15.33
N PHE A 51 -2.61 -6.02 -15.45
CA PHE A 51 -1.73 -4.88 -15.62
C PHE A 51 -0.83 -5.08 -16.83
N GLY A 52 -0.78 -4.08 -17.72
CA GLY A 52 -0.06 -4.20 -18.98
C GLY A 52 -0.56 -5.33 -19.90
N GLY A 53 -1.82 -5.77 -19.73
CA GLY A 53 -2.39 -6.89 -20.47
C GLY A 53 -2.01 -8.28 -19.93
N THR A 54 -1.39 -8.36 -18.75
CA THR A 54 -1.00 -9.62 -18.11
C THR A 54 -1.67 -9.78 -16.74
N GLU A 55 -1.86 -11.02 -16.29
CA GLU A 55 -2.42 -11.36 -14.97
C GLU A 55 -1.31 -11.74 -13.96
N GLN A 56 -0.07 -11.31 -14.21
CA GLN A 56 1.03 -11.50 -13.27
C GLN A 56 0.76 -10.77 -11.94
N LEU A 57 1.51 -11.13 -10.89
CA LEU A 57 1.37 -10.51 -9.57
C LEU A 57 1.41 -8.98 -9.68
N THR A 58 0.35 -8.34 -9.21
CA THR A 58 0.18 -6.89 -9.30
C THR A 58 -0.58 -6.37 -8.10
N ALA A 59 -0.38 -5.09 -7.80
CA ALA A 59 -1.06 -4.38 -6.74
C ALA A 59 -1.39 -2.96 -7.20
N TYR A 60 -2.51 -2.45 -6.73
CA TYR A 60 -2.96 -1.08 -6.93
C TYR A 60 -3.28 -0.47 -5.56
N GLY A 61 -2.88 0.78 -5.36
CA GLY A 61 -3.07 1.48 -4.10
C GLY A 61 -3.62 2.88 -4.32
N ASP A 62 -4.73 3.19 -3.65
CA ASP A 62 -5.25 4.55 -3.50
C ASP A 62 -4.92 5.09 -2.13
N LEU A 63 -4.37 6.30 -2.08
CA LEU A 63 -4.09 6.99 -0.83
C LEU A 63 -4.80 8.34 -0.80
N VAL A 64 -5.73 8.48 0.14
CA VAL A 64 -6.48 9.72 0.36
C VAL A 64 -6.15 10.30 1.73
N SER A 65 -6.03 11.62 1.82
CA SER A 65 -5.79 12.31 3.08
C SER A 65 -6.29 13.74 3.02
N ILE A 66 -6.87 14.23 4.12
CA ILE A 66 -7.23 15.66 4.27
C ILE A 66 -5.94 16.48 4.41
N GLY A 67 -5.37 16.94 3.28
CA GLY A 67 -4.09 17.63 3.22
C GLY A 67 -2.87 16.73 3.48
N GLY A 68 -1.68 17.26 3.22
CA GLY A 68 -0.39 16.56 3.38
C GLY A 68 0.08 15.80 2.14
N LEU A 69 -0.72 15.77 1.06
CA LEU A 69 -0.31 15.20 -0.23
C LEU A 69 0.21 16.31 -1.15
N ASN A 70 1.36 16.06 -1.76
CA ASN A 70 2.02 16.91 -2.75
C ASN A 70 2.95 16.04 -3.62
N PRO A 71 3.52 16.54 -4.72
CA PRO A 71 4.34 15.74 -5.63
C PRO A 71 5.51 15.00 -4.95
N ASP A 72 6.20 15.63 -4.00
CA ASP A 72 7.35 15.02 -3.34
C ASP A 72 6.94 13.96 -2.30
N VAL A 73 5.87 14.23 -1.56
CA VAL A 73 5.26 13.27 -0.63
C VAL A 73 4.74 12.06 -1.40
N ASN A 74 4.08 12.26 -2.55
CA ASN A 74 3.55 11.18 -3.38
C ASN A 74 4.68 10.28 -3.91
N LYS A 75 5.81 10.85 -4.34
CA LYS A 75 6.99 10.06 -4.75
C LYS A 75 7.54 9.20 -3.61
N LYS A 76 7.67 9.77 -2.40
CA LYS A 76 8.14 9.06 -1.21
C LYS A 76 7.18 7.93 -0.80
N LEU A 77 5.88 8.22 -0.80
CA LEU A 77 4.84 7.23 -0.50
C LEU A 77 4.87 6.09 -1.51
N ASN A 78 4.88 6.39 -2.81
CA ASN A 78 4.92 5.37 -3.85
C ASN A 78 6.14 4.45 -3.67
N ALA A 79 7.34 5.03 -3.52
CA ALA A 79 8.55 4.24 -3.32
C ALA A 79 8.48 3.35 -2.07
N ALA A 80 8.01 3.89 -0.94
CA ALA A 80 7.97 3.16 0.32
C ALA A 80 6.89 2.07 0.33
N ILE A 81 5.68 2.37 -0.16
CA ILE A 81 4.59 1.40 -0.22
C ILE A 81 4.90 0.29 -1.22
N SER A 82 5.41 0.61 -2.41
CA SER A 82 5.81 -0.42 -3.39
C SER A 82 6.91 -1.33 -2.83
N ASN A 83 7.84 -0.80 -2.03
CA ASN A 83 8.85 -1.62 -1.35
C ASN A 83 8.25 -2.56 -0.28
N ILE A 84 7.25 -2.10 0.48
CA ILE A 84 6.54 -2.96 1.44
C ILE A 84 5.82 -4.09 0.69
N ILE A 85 5.10 -3.78 -0.39
CA ILE A 85 4.38 -4.80 -1.16
C ILE A 85 5.36 -5.78 -1.82
N GLU A 86 6.46 -5.29 -2.40
CA GLU A 86 7.52 -6.14 -2.99
C GLU A 86 8.11 -7.10 -1.95
N THR A 87 8.52 -6.59 -0.79
CA THR A 87 9.19 -7.39 0.24
C THR A 87 8.28 -8.38 0.95
N LYS A 88 6.99 -8.06 1.11
CA LYS A 88 6.04 -8.88 1.86
C LYS A 88 5.25 -9.84 0.98
N LEU A 89 5.01 -9.48 -0.29
CA LEU A 89 4.11 -10.20 -1.20
C LEU A 89 4.75 -10.60 -2.53
N ASN A 90 6.03 -10.26 -2.77
CA ASN A 90 6.75 -10.53 -4.01
C ASN A 90 6.08 -9.95 -5.27
N VAL A 91 5.28 -8.89 -5.11
CA VAL A 91 4.74 -8.14 -6.24
C VAL A 91 5.85 -7.20 -6.75
N PRO A 92 6.25 -7.28 -8.02
CA PRO A 92 7.31 -6.42 -8.55
C PRO A 92 6.95 -4.93 -8.44
N LYS A 93 7.90 -4.10 -8.00
CA LYS A 93 7.73 -2.64 -8.03
C LYS A 93 7.72 -2.10 -9.45
N SER A 94 7.00 -1.00 -9.66
CA SER A 94 7.06 -0.15 -10.85
C SER A 94 7.65 1.22 -10.51
#